data_AF-A0A7J3M180-F1
#
_entry.id   AF-A0A7J3M180-F1
#
_cell.length_a   1.000
_cell.length_b   1.000
_cell.length_c   1.000
_cell.angle_alpha   90.00
_cell.angle_beta   90.00
_cell.angle_gamma   90.00
#
_symmetry.space_group_name_H-M   'P 1'
#
loop_
_entity.id
_entity.type
_entity.pdbx_description
1 polymer ?
#
loop_
_entity_poly.entity_id
_entity_poly.type
_entity_poly.pdbx_seq_one_letter_code
_entity_poly.pdbx_strand_id
1 'polypeptide(L)'
;MSFELNEELLNETIGEKLVEEIAKKIGRNIQDVFSMISERQERMGNLLSFEVVALIVAKEVGINISEFIPEVEKRIFNETPQ
;
A
#
# COMPACT_ATOMS: atom_id res chain seq x y z
N MET A 1 -9.29 12.97 -15.07
CA MET A 1 -9.15 11.51 -15.25
C MET A 1 -9.93 10.86 -14.13
N SER A 2 -11.11 10.33 -14.45
CA SER A 2 -11.91 9.52 -13.53
C SER A 2 -11.25 8.14 -13.42
N PHE A 3 -10.81 7.79 -12.22
CA PHE A 3 -10.49 6.40 -11.90
C PHE A 3 -11.84 5.67 -11.81
N GLU A 4 -12.23 5.01 -12.90
CA GLU A 4 -13.35 4.07 -12.88
C GLU A 4 -12.91 2.84 -12.07
N LEU A 5 -13.37 2.78 -10.83
CA LEU A 5 -13.31 1.57 -10.01
C LEU A 5 -14.19 0.51 -10.66
N ASN A 6 -13.60 -0.28 -11.56
CA ASN A 6 -14.23 -1.43 -12.21
C ASN A 6 -14.27 -2.64 -11.26
N GLU A 7 -15.19 -3.56 -11.56
CA GLU A 7 -15.64 -4.76 -10.81
C GLU A 7 -14.56 -5.82 -10.45
N GLU A 8 -13.28 -5.46 -10.28
CA GLU A 8 -12.18 -6.33 -9.82
C GLU A 8 -12.12 -6.53 -8.29
N LEU A 9 -13.08 -5.96 -7.54
CA LEU A 9 -13.26 -6.08 -6.08
C LEU A 9 -13.40 -7.51 -5.52
N LEU A 10 -13.29 -8.55 -6.34
CA LEU A 10 -13.25 -9.94 -5.88
C LEU A 10 -11.82 -10.43 -5.55
N ASN A 11 -10.77 -9.68 -5.89
CA ASN A 11 -9.39 -9.97 -5.49
C ASN A 11 -8.61 -8.68 -5.19
N GLU A 12 -8.95 -7.97 -4.11
CA GLU A 12 -8.13 -6.83 -3.65
C GLU A 12 -6.67 -7.24 -3.46
N THR A 13 -5.78 -6.51 -4.14
CA THR A 13 -4.34 -6.63 -3.96
C THR A 13 -3.94 -6.17 -2.56
N ILE A 14 -2.83 -6.70 -2.03
CA ILE A 14 -2.28 -6.22 -0.75
C ILE A 14 -2.00 -4.70 -0.77
N GLY A 15 -1.67 -4.12 -1.93
CA GLY A 15 -1.49 -2.68 -2.08
C GLY A 15 -2.77 -1.90 -1.82
N GLU A 16 -3.91 -2.36 -2.36
CA GLU A 16 -5.21 -1.74 -2.13
C GLU A 16 -5.64 -1.86 -0.66
N LYS A 17 -5.51 -3.05 -0.06
CA LYS A 17 -5.80 -3.26 1.37
C LYS A 17 -5.02 -2.31 2.28
N LEU A 18 -3.73 -2.10 1.98
CA LEU A 18 -2.88 -1.18 2.72
C LEU A 18 -3.37 0.26 2.60
N VAL A 19 -3.71 0.71 1.38
CA VAL A 19 -4.22 2.07 1.13
C VAL A 19 -5.53 2.28 1.89
N GLU A 20 -6.45 1.32 1.83
CA GLU A 20 -7.75 1.38 2.51
C GLU A 20 -7.61 1.43 4.03
N GLU A 21 -6.79 0.57 4.61
CA GLU A 21 -6.60 0.55 6.07
C GLU A 21 -5.89 1.82 6.57
N ILE A 22 -4.92 2.35 5.82
CA ILE A 22 -4.30 3.64 6.15
C ILE A 22 -5.35 4.76 6.06
N ALA A 23 -6.11 4.83 4.97
CA ALA A 23 -7.16 5.84 4.74
C ALA A 23 -8.19 5.86 5.87
N LYS A 24 -8.68 4.68 6.25
CA LYS A 24 -9.62 4.47 7.35
C LYS A 24 -9.05 4.94 8.69
N LYS A 25 -7.78 4.63 8.99
CA LYS A 25 -7.15 4.98 10.28
C LYS A 25 -6.76 6.46 10.40
N ILE A 26 -6.41 7.16 9.31
CA ILE A 26 -6.15 8.62 9.33
C ILE A 26 -7.38 9.48 9.02
N GLY A 27 -8.51 8.88 8.63
CA GLY A 27 -9.71 9.61 8.22
C GLY A 27 -9.53 10.43 6.93
N ARG A 28 -8.80 9.89 5.96
CA ARG A 28 -8.64 10.48 4.62
C ARG A 28 -9.26 9.60 3.55
N ASN A 29 -9.46 10.16 2.36
CA ASN A 29 -9.92 9.37 1.23
C ASN A 29 -8.79 8.48 0.66
N ILE A 30 -9.17 7.44 -0.07
CA ILE A 30 -8.24 6.46 -0.68
C ILE A 30 -7.27 7.13 -1.66
N GLN A 31 -7.74 8.08 -2.48
CA GLN A 31 -6.94 8.75 -3.50
C GLN A 31 -5.81 9.60 -2.90
N ASP A 32 -6.08 10.29 -1.79
CA ASP A 32 -5.10 11.09 -1.05
C ASP A 32 -3.99 10.20 -0.48
N VAL A 33 -4.37 9.04 0.06
CA VAL A 33 -3.41 8.08 0.63
C VAL A 33 -2.59 7.44 -0.47
N PHE A 34 -3.21 7.02 -1.58
CA PHE A 34 -2.50 6.48 -2.72
C PHE A 34 -1.48 7.48 -3.28
N SER A 35 -1.88 8.74 -3.43
CA SER A 35 -0.99 9.82 -3.90
C SER A 35 0.16 10.06 -2.91
N MET A 36 -0.13 10.08 -1.61
CA MET A 36 0.89 10.23 -0.55
C MET A 36 1.92 9.09 -0.60
N ILE A 37 1.49 7.84 -0.81
CA ILE A 37 2.39 6.69 -0.93
C ILE A 37 3.21 6.79 -2.22
N SER A 38 2.59 7.14 -3.34
CA SER A 38 3.26 7.28 -4.64
C SER A 38 4.33 8.38 -4.61
N GLU A 39 4.02 9.55 -4.07
CA GLU A 39 5.00 10.63 -3.87
C GLU A 39 6.16 10.17 -2.98
N ARG A 40 5.87 9.37 -1.95
CA ARG A 40 6.91 8.84 -1.08
C ARG A 40 7.82 7.86 -1.80
N GLN A 41 7.24 7.00 -2.63
CA GLN A 41 7.96 6.02 -3.44
C GLN A 41 8.88 6.72 -4.45
N GLU A 42 8.40 7.78 -5.09
CA GLU A 42 9.19 8.59 -6.00
C GLU A 42 10.38 9.26 -5.28
N ARG A 43 10.17 9.82 -4.09
CA ARG A 43 11.25 10.39 -3.25
C ARG A 43 12.29 9.36 -2.83
N MET A 44 11.91 8.09 -2.76
CA MET A 44 12.81 6.95 -2.49
C MET A 44 13.46 6.39 -3.77
N GLY A 45 13.35 7.09 -4.89
CA GLY A 45 13.93 6.68 -6.16
C GLY A 45 13.29 5.44 -6.75
N ASN A 46 12.04 5.12 -6.38
CA ASN A 46 11.32 3.92 -6.80
C ASN A 46 12.07 2.60 -6.51
N LEU A 47 12.95 2.59 -5.50
CA LEU A 47 13.74 1.41 -5.12
C LEU A 47 12.93 0.34 -4.37
N LEU A 48 11.86 0.76 -3.71
CA LEU A 48 11.00 -0.10 -2.90
C LEU A 48 9.67 -0.31 -3.60
N SER A 49 9.06 -1.49 -3.39
CA SER A 49 7.71 -1.76 -3.87
C SER A 49 6.70 -0.83 -3.20
N PHE A 50 5.55 -0.63 -3.85
CA PHE A 50 4.49 0.23 -3.35
C PHE A 50 4.01 -0.22 -1.95
N GLU A 51 3.89 -1.53 -1.73
CA GLU A 51 3.46 -2.13 -0.47
C GLU A 51 4.43 -1.85 0.67
N VAL A 52 5.74 -1.93 0.39
CA VAL A 52 6.76 -1.61 1.39
C VAL A 52 6.72 -0.12 1.74
N VAL A 53 6.54 0.75 0.74
CA VAL A 53 6.40 2.19 0.98
C VAL A 53 5.13 2.50 1.78
N ALA A 54 4.02 1.80 1.52
CA ALA A 54 2.79 1.95 2.28
C ALA A 54 2.98 1.63 3.78
N LEU A 55 3.70 0.54 4.11
CA LEU A 55 4.07 0.21 5.49
C LEU A 55 4.93 1.31 6.14
N ILE A 56 5.87 1.89 5.41
CA ILE A 56 6.70 2.99 5.90
C ILE A 56 5.85 4.24 6.17
N VAL A 57 5.01 4.62 5.20
CA VAL A 57 4.12 5.78 5.32
C VAL A 57 3.18 5.63 6.51
N ALA A 58 2.60 4.45 6.72
CA ALA A 58 1.75 4.18 7.87
C ALA A 58 2.49 4.41 9.20
N LYS A 59 3.73 3.95 9.29
CA LYS A 59 4.58 4.19 10.47
C LYS A 59 4.87 5.67 10.68
N GLU A 60 5.15 6.43 9.63
CA GLU A 60 5.43 7.86 9.71
C GLU A 60 4.23 8.70 10.15
N VAL A 61 3.01 8.30 9.78
CA VAL A 61 1.78 8.96 10.23
C VAL A 61 1.27 8.44 11.58
N GLY A 62 2.04 7.58 12.26
CA GLY A 62 1.72 7.08 13.59
C GLY A 62 0.67 5.97 13.64
N ILE A 63 0.43 5.29 12.52
CA ILE A 63 -0.49 4.16 12.44
C ILE A 63 0.26 2.84 12.61
N ASN A 64 -0.34 1.93 13.37
CA ASN A 64 0.05 0.53 13.35
C ASN A 64 -0.80 -0.28 12.35
N ILE A 65 -0.14 -0.84 11.34
CA ILE A 65 -0.67 -1.83 10.38
C ILE A 65 0.27 -3.03 10.25
N SER A 66 1.01 -3.35 11.32
CA SER A 66 1.97 -4.46 11.35
C SER A 66 1.36 -5.82 10.97
N GLU A 67 0.05 -5.97 11.09
CA GLU A 67 -0.71 -7.16 10.67
C GLU A 67 -0.52 -7.52 9.19
N PHE A 68 -0.17 -6.54 8.34
CA PHE A 68 0.06 -6.76 6.90
C PHE A 68 1.48 -7.18 6.55
N ILE A 69 2.44 -7.06 7.47
CA ILE A 69 3.85 -7.40 7.22
C ILE A 69 4.00 -8.82 6.64
N PRO A 70 3.38 -9.88 7.21
CA PRO A 70 3.54 -11.23 6.67
C PRO A 70 3.04 -11.39 5.22
N GLU A 71 1.96 -10.70 4.84
CA GLU A 71 1.41 -10.75 3.48
C GLU A 71 2.31 -9.99 2.50
N VAL A 72 2.87 -8.85 2.93
CA VAL A 72 3.86 -8.09 2.16
C VAL A 72 5.15 -8.89 2.00
N GLU A 73 5.69 -9.45 3.08
CA GLU A 73 6.88 -10.30 3.04
C GLU A 73 6.69 -11.48 2.09
N LYS A 74 5.55 -12.19 2.18
CA LYS A 74 5.23 -13.28 1.26
C LYS A 74 5.22 -12.81 -0.20
N ARG A 75 4.70 -11.62 -0.50
CA ARG A 75 4.69 -11.08 -1.86
C ARG A 75 6.10 -10.69 -2.36
N ILE A 76 6.94 -10.15 -1.48
CA ILE A 76 8.29 -9.67 -1.84
C ILE A 76 9.30 -10.82 -1.93
N PHE A 77 9.22 -11.78 -1.00
CA PHE A 77 10.19 -12.85 -0.85
C PHE A 77 9.72 -14.21 -1.39
N ASN A 78 8.50 -14.32 -1.94
CA ASN A 78 8.15 -15.49 -2.76
C ASN A 78 8.90 -15.44 -4.09
N GLU A 79 10.18 -15.76 -4.01
CA GLU A 79 10.97 -16.35 -5.08
C GLU A 79 10.24 -17.61 -5.54
N THR A 80 10.02 -17.73 -6.85
CA THR A 80 9.80 -19.03 -7.48
C THR A 80 10.94 -19.94 -7.01
N PRO A 81 10.68 -21.16 -6.51
CA PRO A 81 11.76 -22.12 -6.35
C PRO A 81 12.40 -22.28 -7.74
N GLN A 82 13.67 -21.87 -7.88
CA GLN A 82 14.48 -22.21 -9.06
C GLN A 82 14.71 -23.72 -9.10
#